data_AF-A0A7X4B600-F1
#
_entry.id   AF-A0A7X4B600-F1
#
_cell.length_a   1.000
_cell.length_b   1.000
_cell.length_c   1.000
_cell.angle_alpha   90.00
_cell.angle_beta   90.00
_cell.angle_gamma   90.00
#
_symmetry.space_group_name_H-M   'P 1'
#
loop_
_entity.id
_entity.type
_entity.pdbx_description
1 polymer ?
#
loop_
_entity_poly.entity_id
_entity_poly.type
_entity_poly.pdbx_seq_one_letter_code
_entity_poly.pdbx_strand_id
1 'polypeptide(L)'
;MREMGNWNEYFIKYLATDSEAAIDYLQLTLEEYLADDDLPFFLKCLRTFIASQGGVSEISKSTGIDAETLSNILSNEDATQLLDTFRSLLNTHKNRLVIEDTHTKHLSPV
;
A
#
# COMPACT_ATOMS: atom_id res chain seq x y z
N MET A 1 -28.97 -6.55 -13.49
CA MET A 1 -27.51 -6.31 -13.45
C MET A 1 -27.17 -5.94 -12.02
N ARG A 2 -26.15 -6.55 -11.39
CA ARG A 2 -25.71 -6.07 -10.06
C ARG A 2 -25.14 -4.67 -10.26
N GLU A 3 -25.56 -3.71 -9.45
CA GLU A 3 -24.94 -2.40 -9.39
C GLU A 3 -23.45 -2.62 -9.07
N MET A 4 -22.58 -2.47 -10.06
CA MET A 4 -21.16 -2.36 -9.79
C MET A 4 -21.00 -1.03 -9.06
N GLY A 5 -20.73 -1.09 -7.76
CA GLY A 5 -20.36 0.08 -6.98
C GLY A 5 -19.22 0.84 -7.67
N ASN A 6 -19.06 2.13 -7.32
CA ASN A 6 -18.05 3.03 -7.86
C ASN A 6 -16.71 2.30 -8.08
N TRP A 7 -16.12 2.42 -9.29
CA TRP A 7 -14.86 1.74 -9.65
C TRP A 7 -13.78 1.91 -8.59
N ASN A 8 -13.70 3.08 -7.95
CA ASN A 8 -12.77 3.34 -6.86
C ASN A 8 -13.01 2.43 -5.64
N GLU A 9 -14.28 2.21 -5.26
CA GLU A 9 -14.63 1.31 -4.16
C GLU A 9 -14.33 -0.14 -4.50
N TYR A 10 -14.59 -0.55 -5.75
CA TYR A 10 -14.22 -1.88 -6.22
C TYR A 10 -12.71 -2.07 -6.17
N PHE A 11 -11.95 -1.10 -6.65
CA PHE A 11 -10.49 -1.18 -6.71
C PHE A 11 -9.86 -1.19 -5.31
N ILE A 12 -10.36 -0.36 -4.39
CA ILE A 12 -9.97 -0.41 -2.97
C ILE A 12 -10.24 -1.79 -2.38
N LYS A 13 -11.40 -2.38 -2.63
CA LYS A 13 -11.73 -3.74 -2.15
C LYS A 13 -10.81 -4.79 -2.76
N TYR A 14 -10.51 -4.68 -4.05
CA TYR A 14 -9.59 -5.58 -4.74
C TYR A 14 -8.20 -5.58 -4.08
N LEU A 15 -7.61 -4.39 -3.93
CA LEU A 15 -6.29 -4.24 -3.28
C LEU A 15 -6.30 -4.62 -1.79
N ALA A 16 -7.47 -4.57 -1.12
CA ALA A 16 -7.59 -5.03 0.27
C ALA A 16 -7.57 -6.57 0.38
N THR A 17 -8.02 -7.27 -0.67
CA THR A 17 -8.13 -8.73 -0.70
C THR A 17 -6.94 -9.43 -1.34
N ASP A 18 -6.20 -8.74 -2.20
CA ASP A 18 -5.09 -9.28 -2.97
C ASP A 18 -3.80 -8.54 -2.57
N SER A 19 -3.02 -9.17 -1.70
CA SER A 19 -1.81 -8.58 -1.13
C SER A 19 -0.68 -8.41 -2.15
N GLU A 20 -0.58 -9.32 -3.12
CA GLU A 20 0.38 -9.23 -4.23
C GLU A 20 0.03 -8.04 -5.10
N ALA A 21 -1.24 -7.93 -5.53
CA ALA A 21 -1.70 -6.79 -6.31
C ALA A 21 -1.55 -5.45 -5.57
N ALA A 22 -1.73 -5.41 -4.25
CA ALA A 22 -1.51 -4.21 -3.45
C ALA A 22 -0.04 -3.76 -3.47
N ILE A 23 0.90 -4.71 -3.42
CA ILE A 23 2.33 -4.44 -3.46
C ILE A 23 2.76 -4.03 -4.86
N ASP A 24 2.31 -4.73 -5.89
CA ASP A 24 2.58 -4.38 -7.29
C ASP A 24 2.04 -2.99 -7.62
N TYR A 25 0.83 -2.67 -7.18
CA TYR A 25 0.25 -1.34 -7.33
C TYR A 25 1.10 -0.26 -6.64
N LEU A 26 1.58 -0.54 -5.42
CA LEU A 26 2.45 0.38 -4.70
C LEU A 26 3.79 0.56 -5.42
N GLN A 27 4.43 -0.52 -5.89
CA GLN A 27 5.68 -0.45 -6.64
C GLN A 27 5.53 0.33 -7.95
N LEU A 28 4.53 -0.02 -8.76
CA LEU A 28 4.23 0.66 -10.02
C LEU A 28 4.01 2.16 -9.81
N THR A 29 3.24 2.52 -8.78
CA THR A 29 2.98 3.92 -8.45
C THR A 29 4.27 4.70 -8.21
N LEU A 30 5.28 4.10 -7.55
CA LEU A 30 6.59 4.72 -7.35
C LEU A 30 7.40 4.80 -8.64
N GLU A 31 7.38 3.76 -9.46
CA GLU A 31 8.08 3.77 -10.74
C GLU A 31 7.58 4.90 -11.65
N GLU A 32 6.26 5.06 -11.75
CA GLU A 32 5.63 6.14 -12.52
C GLU A 32 5.99 7.52 -11.94
N TYR A 33 5.99 7.68 -10.62
CA TYR A 33 6.42 8.94 -10.00
C TYR A 33 7.88 9.27 -10.30
N LEU A 34 8.78 8.30 -10.21
CA LEU A 34 10.20 8.50 -10.51
C LEU A 34 10.45 8.78 -12.00
N ALA A 35 9.58 8.31 -12.89
CA ALA A 35 9.66 8.57 -14.32
C ALA A 35 9.14 9.96 -14.70
N ASP A 36 7.97 10.34 -14.15
CA ASP A 36 7.20 11.49 -14.63
C ASP A 36 7.22 12.70 -13.67
N ASP A 37 7.72 12.53 -12.44
CA ASP A 37 7.72 13.53 -11.34
C ASP A 37 6.31 14.11 -11.05
N ASP A 38 5.25 13.34 -11.35
CA ASP A 38 3.86 13.73 -11.07
C ASP A 38 3.47 13.39 -9.63
N LEU A 39 3.90 14.27 -8.72
CA LEU A 39 3.63 14.15 -7.30
C LEU A 39 2.11 14.14 -6.97
N PRO A 40 1.25 15.01 -7.55
CA PRO A 40 -0.19 14.94 -7.32
C PRO A 40 -0.81 13.58 -7.67
N PHE A 41 -0.44 12.98 -8.81
CA PHE A 41 -0.91 11.66 -9.21
C PHE A 41 -0.43 10.59 -8.24
N PHE A 42 0.85 10.63 -7.88
CA PHE A 42 1.43 9.72 -6.90
C PHE A 42 0.72 9.75 -5.55
N LEU A 43 0.48 10.94 -5.00
CA LEU A 43 -0.23 11.12 -3.73
C LEU A 43 -1.66 10.59 -3.81
N LYS A 44 -2.34 10.73 -4.95
CA LYS A 44 -3.66 10.14 -5.16
C LYS A 44 -3.59 8.61 -5.12
N CYS A 45 -2.63 8.01 -5.81
CA CYS A 45 -2.47 6.57 -5.81
C CYS A 45 -2.08 6.02 -4.43
N LEU A 46 -1.19 6.70 -3.70
CA LEU A 46 -0.82 6.34 -2.33
C LEU A 46 -2.01 6.40 -1.38
N ARG A 47 -2.88 7.42 -1.48
CA ARG A 47 -4.12 7.47 -0.68
C ARG A 47 -5.06 6.30 -0.98
N THR A 48 -5.15 5.86 -2.24
CA THR A 48 -5.92 4.66 -2.63
C THR A 48 -5.34 3.39 -2.00
N PHE A 49 -4.02 3.22 -2.01
CA PHE A 49 -3.36 2.11 -1.32
C PHE A 49 -3.63 2.14 0.18
N ILE A 50 -3.44 3.29 0.83
CA ILE A 50 -3.68 3.43 2.28
C ILE A 50 -5.14 3.11 2.62
N ALA A 51 -6.09 3.56 1.81
CA ALA A 51 -7.50 3.23 1.99
C ALA A 51 -7.78 1.72 1.87
N SER A 52 -7.12 1.01 0.94
CA SER A 52 -7.27 -0.44 0.81
C SER A 52 -6.64 -1.21 1.98
N GLN A 53 -5.63 -0.65 2.63
CA GLN A 53 -4.98 -1.26 3.80
C GLN A 53 -5.68 -0.94 5.14
N GLY A 54 -6.90 -0.39 5.12
CA GLY A 54 -7.65 -0.05 6.33
C GLY A 54 -7.45 1.39 6.83
N GLY A 55 -6.80 2.23 6.03
CA GLY A 55 -6.62 3.66 6.27
C GLY A 55 -5.36 4.00 7.07
N VAL A 56 -5.20 5.29 7.37
CA VAL A 56 -4.01 5.85 8.04
C VAL A 56 -3.74 5.20 9.39
N SER A 57 -4.79 4.84 10.14
CA SER A 57 -4.66 4.19 11.45
C SER A 57 -4.00 2.80 11.36
N GLU A 58 -4.41 1.98 10.39
CA GLU A 58 -3.84 0.64 10.21
C GLU A 58 -2.42 0.70 9.64
N ILE A 59 -2.17 1.65 8.73
CA ILE A 59 -0.82 1.91 8.23
C ILE A 59 0.11 2.40 9.34
N SER A 60 -0.36 3.29 10.22
CA SER A 60 0.42 3.77 11.35
C SER A 60 0.84 2.62 12.27
N LYS A 61 -0.08 1.72 12.60
CA LYS A 61 0.22 0.53 13.44
C LYS A 61 1.23 -0.40 12.79
N SER A 62 1.11 -0.65 11.49
CA SER A 62 1.95 -1.62 10.79
C SER A 62 3.35 -1.10 10.46
N THR A 63 3.51 0.21 10.26
CA THR A 63 4.81 0.83 9.94
C THR A 63 5.52 1.43 11.15
N GLY A 64 4.79 1.73 12.22
CA GLY A 64 5.31 2.48 13.37
C GLY A 64 5.44 3.98 13.12
N ILE A 65 5.07 4.47 11.92
CA ILE A 65 4.99 5.90 11.63
C ILE A 65 3.72 6.44 12.30
N ASP A 66 3.80 7.55 13.02
CA ASP A 66 2.62 8.11 13.66
C ASP A 66 1.61 8.65 12.63
N ALA A 67 0.32 8.60 12.99
CA ALA A 67 -0.76 8.96 12.09
C ALA A 67 -0.73 10.43 11.65
N GLU A 68 -0.21 11.34 12.49
CA GLU A 68 -0.08 12.76 12.16
C GLU A 68 0.98 12.96 11.09
N THR A 69 2.15 12.34 11.23
CA THR A 69 3.21 12.33 10.22
C THR A 69 2.67 11.79 8.89
N LEU A 70 1.97 10.64 8.90
CA LEU A 70 1.34 10.09 7.68
C LEU A 70 0.33 11.07 7.06
N SER A 71 -0.55 11.67 7.86
CA SER A 71 -1.52 12.64 7.37
C SER A 71 -0.86 13.89 6.79
N ASN A 72 0.23 14.37 7.39
CA ASN A 72 1.01 15.50 6.91
C ASN A 72 1.67 15.18 5.57
N ILE A 73 2.30 14.02 5.43
CA ILE A 73 2.89 13.57 4.16
C ILE A 73 1.81 13.46 3.08
N LEU A 74 0.65 12.90 3.40
CA LEU A 74 -0.47 12.79 2.46
C LEU A 74 -1.12 14.14 2.13
N SER A 75 -0.80 15.20 2.85
CA SER A 75 -1.38 16.54 2.63
C SER A 75 -0.35 17.55 2.14
N ASN A 76 0.95 17.20 2.18
CA ASN A 76 2.06 18.07 1.85
C ASN A 76 2.76 17.56 0.58
N GLU A 77 3.42 18.47 -0.13
CA GLU A 77 4.09 18.21 -1.40
C GLU A 77 5.60 17.97 -1.24
N ASP A 78 6.06 17.55 -0.05
CA ASP A 78 7.46 17.21 0.18
C ASP A 78 7.78 15.78 -0.30
N ALA A 79 8.42 15.68 -1.46
CA ALA A 79 8.84 14.43 -2.07
C ALA A 79 9.83 13.61 -1.23
N THR A 80 10.66 14.25 -0.39
CA THR A 80 11.71 13.54 0.37
C THR A 80 11.08 12.71 1.49
N GLN A 81 10.22 13.34 2.29
CA GLN A 81 9.53 12.68 3.40
C GLN A 81 8.58 11.57 2.89
N LEU A 82 8.03 11.79 1.71
CA LEU A 82 7.17 10.86 1.01
C LEU A 82 7.91 9.58 0.57
N LEU A 83 9.10 9.71 -0.04
CA LEU A 83 9.91 8.58 -0.48
C LEU A 83 10.35 7.69 0.71
N ASP A 84 10.71 8.29 1.85
CA ASP A 84 11.08 7.55 3.05
C ASP A 84 9.90 6.77 3.65
N THR A 85 8.71 7.37 3.61
CA THR A 85 7.46 6.72 4.03
C THR A 85 7.15 5.55 3.11
N PHE A 86 7.31 5.75 1.81
CA PHE A 86 7.06 4.71 0.81
C PHE A 86 8.01 3.51 0.96
N ARG A 87 9.30 3.77 1.20
CA ARG A 87 10.28 2.74 1.51
C ARG A 87 9.88 1.95 2.76
N SER A 88 9.39 2.64 3.79
CA SER A 88 8.94 2.00 5.03
C SER A 88 7.72 1.09 4.79
N LEU A 89 6.75 1.54 3.99
CA LEU A 89 5.59 0.74 3.59
C LEU A 89 6.00 -0.53 2.83
N LEU A 90 6.85 -0.39 1.81
CA LEU A 90 7.35 -1.53 1.02
C LEU A 90 8.11 -2.54 1.90
N ASN A 91 8.95 -2.07 2.81
CA ASN A 91 9.71 -2.94 3.71
C ASN A 91 8.79 -3.72 4.68
N THR A 92 7.80 -3.06 5.27
CA THR A 92 6.82 -3.73 6.15
C THR A 92 6.03 -4.80 5.40
N HIS A 93 5.54 -4.49 4.21
CA HIS A 93 4.73 -5.45 3.42
C HIS A 93 5.56 -6.62 2.90
N LYS A 94 6.79 -6.38 2.44
CA LYS A 94 7.71 -7.44 2.03
C LYS A 94 8.03 -8.40 3.18
N ASN A 95 8.21 -7.88 4.39
CA ASN A 95 8.43 -8.71 5.57
C ASN A 95 7.19 -9.55 5.94
N ARG A 96 5.98 -9.06 5.69
CA ARG A 96 4.74 -9.83 5.93
C ARG A 96 4.56 -10.98 4.93
N LEU A 97 4.88 -10.78 3.66
CA LEU A 97 4.84 -11.85 2.64
C LEU A 97 5.84 -12.99 2.95
N VAL A 98 7.06 -12.65 3.39
CA VAL A 98 8.10 -13.64 3.70
C VAL A 98 7.70 -14.57 4.85
N ILE A 99 6.85 -14.10 5.77
CA ILE A 99 6.41 -14.89 6.94
C ILE A 99 5.28 -15.86 6.54
N GLU A 100 4.42 -15.51 5.58
CA GLU A 100 3.28 -16.35 5.18
C GLU A 100 3.68 -17.56 4.31
N ASP A 101 4.81 -17.49 3.58
CA ASP A 101 5.33 -18.59 2.77
C ASP A 101 6.00 -19.73 3.59
N THR A 102 6.26 -19.52 4.88
CA THR A 102 7.01 -20.51 5.69
C THR A 102 6.15 -21.51 6.47
N HIS A 103 4.82 -21.49 6.32
CA HIS A 103 3.94 -22.39 7.08
C HIS A 103 2.89 -23.16 6.27
N THR A 104 3.23 -23.64 5.06
CA THR A 104 2.44 -24.71 4.40
C THR A 104 3.30 -25.79 3.73
N LYS A 105 4.38 -26.24 4.39
CA LYS A 105 4.99 -27.54 4.08
C LYS A 105 5.33 -28.30 5.36
N HIS A 106 4.31 -28.80 6.04
CA HIS A 106 4.50 -29.99 6.85
C HIS A 106 3.23 -30.86 6.87
N LEU A 107 3.47 -32.18 6.76
CA LEU A 107 2.57 -33.33 6.88
C LEU A 107 1.89 -33.75 5.56
N SER A 108 2.19 -34.90 4.93
CA SER A 108 2.81 -36.14 5.42
C SER A 108 3.44 -36.97 4.29
N PRO A 109 4.40 -37.87 4.59
CA PRO A 109 4.87 -38.90 3.69
C PRO A 109 3.87 -40.07 3.64
N VAL A 110 3.69 -40.65 2.46
CA VAL A 110 3.22 -42.04 2.25
C VAL A 110 4.20 -42.70 1.30
#